data_AF-A0A969KPH0-F1
#
_entry.id   AF-A0A969KPH0-F1
#
_cell.length_a   1.000
_cell.length_b   1.000
_cell.length_c   1.000
_cell.angle_alpha   90.00
_cell.angle_beta   90.00
_cell.angle_gamma   90.00
#
_symmetry.space_group_name_H-M   'P 1'
#
loop_
_entity.id
_entity.type
_entity.pdbx_description
1 polymer ?
#
loop_
_entity_poly.entity_id
_entity_poly.type
_entity_poly.pdbx_seq_one_letter_code
_entity_poly.pdbx_strand_id
1 'polypeptide(L)'
;MRVEPRIIEQYVADGTVSLSFGHVLDHGDRSMRAHRAAECAGRQSPLAFWQMHDLLFERQNQLWQGDDELAIAWAGEIGLETDAMRTCMADPSVLEKINRIDQQRRDQGIRLRPSFDINGQIFEGAIPFEAFVQLFDTSWRRPEQEITARIWGFDRTVQEPSKRGGTTGASRP
;
A
#
# COMPACT_ATOMS: atom_id res chain seq x y z
N MET A 1 -5.72 4.58 -18.37
CA MET A 1 -6.86 4.22 -17.50
C MET A 1 -6.30 3.72 -16.18
N ARG A 2 -6.63 4.33 -15.03
CA ARG A 2 -6.20 3.81 -13.72
C ARG A 2 -7.08 2.60 -13.37
N VAL A 3 -6.47 1.43 -13.15
CA VAL A 3 -7.18 0.19 -12.82
C VAL A 3 -7.43 0.07 -11.32
N GLU A 4 -6.50 0.58 -10.51
CA GLU A 4 -6.51 0.54 -9.04
C GLU A 4 -7.85 0.99 -8.40
N PRO A 5 -8.47 2.13 -8.78
CA PRO A 5 -9.73 2.55 -8.15
C PRO A 5 -10.85 1.51 -8.28
N ARG A 6 -10.94 0.83 -9.44
CA ARG A 6 -11.94 -0.22 -9.66
C ARG A 6 -11.66 -1.46 -8.81
N ILE A 7 -10.38 -1.81 -8.62
CA ILE A 7 -10.00 -2.92 -7.72
C ILE A 7 -10.37 -2.57 -6.28
N ILE A 8 -10.10 -1.34 -5.85
CA ILE A 8 -10.43 -0.89 -4.50
C ILE A 8 -11.94 -0.96 -4.26
N GLU A 9 -12.73 -0.38 -5.15
CA GLU A 9 -14.19 -0.33 -5.03
C GLU A 9 -14.84 -1.71 -5.05
N GLN A 10 -14.38 -2.62 -5.90
CA GLN A 10 -15.07 -3.89 -6.14
C GLN A 10 -14.53 -5.06 -5.31
N TYR A 11 -13.28 -5.01 -4.85
CA TYR A 11 -12.63 -6.16 -4.21
C TYR A 11 -11.91 -5.83 -2.90
N VAL A 12 -11.43 -4.60 -2.70
CA VAL A 12 -10.84 -4.22 -1.40
C VAL A 12 -11.95 -3.85 -0.41
N ALA A 13 -12.97 -3.12 -0.87
CA ALA A 13 -14.06 -2.64 -0.03
C ALA A 13 -14.92 -3.78 0.57
N ASP A 14 -15.05 -4.91 -0.13
CA ASP A 14 -15.81 -6.08 0.35
C ASP A 14 -14.93 -7.12 1.07
N GLY A 15 -13.62 -6.87 1.15
CA GLY A 15 -12.65 -7.74 1.80
C GLY A 15 -12.16 -8.92 0.96
N THR A 16 -12.54 -9.02 -0.31
CA THR A 16 -12.08 -10.08 -1.22
C THR A 16 -10.56 -10.01 -1.47
N VAL A 17 -10.00 -8.80 -1.54
CA VAL A 17 -8.60 -8.52 -1.82
C VAL A 17 -8.02 -7.60 -0.74
N SER A 18 -6.89 -8.00 -0.16
CA SER A 18 -6.02 -7.07 0.57
C SER A 18 -4.99 -6.48 -0.39
N LEU A 19 -4.92 -5.16 -0.47
CA LEU A 19 -4.01 -4.43 -1.35
C LEU A 19 -2.84 -3.89 -0.52
N SER A 20 -1.62 -4.24 -0.92
CA SER A 20 -0.39 -3.65 -0.39
C SER A 20 0.40 -2.95 -1.50
N PHE A 21 0.99 -1.81 -1.17
CA PHE A 21 1.94 -1.12 -2.04
C PHE A 21 3.35 -1.42 -1.56
N GLY A 22 4.29 -1.65 -2.47
CA GLY A 22 5.68 -1.84 -2.07
C GLY A 22 6.65 -1.19 -3.02
N HIS A 23 7.81 -0.87 -2.46
CA HIS A 23 8.75 0.06 -3.06
C HIS A 23 9.54 -0.59 -4.18
N VAL A 24 9.69 0.16 -5.28
CA VAL A 24 10.63 -0.16 -6.37
C VAL A 24 11.38 1.12 -6.75
N LEU A 25 12.72 1.03 -6.78
CA LEU A 25 13.68 2.13 -6.92
C LEU A 25 14.37 2.15 -8.30
N ASP A 26 13.60 2.30 -9.37
CA ASP A 26 14.06 2.31 -10.77
C ASP A 26 14.26 3.72 -11.38
N HIS A 27 14.00 4.80 -10.62
CA HIS A 27 14.19 6.19 -11.05
C HIS A 27 15.11 6.97 -10.09
N GLY A 28 15.99 6.27 -9.38
CA GLY A 28 16.95 6.86 -8.44
C GLY A 28 16.28 7.73 -7.38
N ASP A 29 16.85 8.91 -7.13
CA ASP A 29 16.42 9.85 -6.08
C ASP A 29 14.94 10.24 -6.19
N ARG A 30 14.39 10.27 -7.39
CA ARG A 30 12.96 10.53 -7.63
C ARG A 30 12.07 9.48 -6.98
N SER A 31 12.38 8.21 -7.21
CA SER A 31 11.65 7.09 -6.57
C SER A 31 11.89 7.13 -5.06
N MET A 32 13.12 7.39 -4.62
CA MET A 32 13.45 7.46 -3.20
C MET A 32 12.63 8.53 -2.46
N ARG A 33 12.54 9.74 -3.01
CA ARG A 33 11.72 10.83 -2.46
C ARG A 33 10.26 10.44 -2.33
N ALA A 34 9.68 9.90 -3.40
CA ALA A 34 8.28 9.48 -3.43
C ALA A 34 7.99 8.45 -2.31
N HIS A 35 8.82 7.41 -2.22
CA HIS A 35 8.64 6.34 -1.24
C HIS A 35 8.87 6.81 0.19
N ARG A 36 9.87 7.69 0.44
CA ARG A 36 10.07 8.30 1.76
C ARG A 36 8.86 9.12 2.18
N ALA A 37 8.34 9.95 1.28
CA ALA A 37 7.19 10.79 1.58
C ALA A 37 5.94 9.95 1.91
N ALA A 38 5.66 8.90 1.13
CA ALA A 38 4.58 7.98 1.42
C ALA A 38 4.77 7.25 2.76
N GLU A 39 5.97 6.73 3.06
CA GLU A 39 6.23 6.04 4.32
C GLU A 39 6.17 6.95 5.54
N CYS A 40 6.64 8.18 5.41
CA CYS A 40 6.56 9.18 6.46
C CYS A 40 5.13 9.65 6.72
N ALA A 41 4.32 9.78 5.68
CA ALA A 41 2.89 10.00 5.83
C ALA A 41 2.22 8.83 6.57
N GLY A 42 2.57 7.59 6.19
CA GLY A 42 2.12 6.38 6.86
C GLY A 42 2.44 6.37 8.36
N ARG A 43 3.64 6.80 8.75
CA ARG A 43 4.03 6.89 10.17
C ARG A 43 3.13 7.81 10.99
N GLN A 44 2.52 8.82 10.38
CA GLN A 44 1.54 9.68 11.06
C GLN A 44 0.16 9.02 11.11
N SER A 45 -0.29 8.35 10.04
CA SER A 45 -1.43 7.45 10.07
C SER A 45 -1.46 6.44 8.90
N PRO A 46 -2.05 5.25 9.07
CA PRO A 46 -2.20 4.28 7.99
C PRO A 46 -2.91 4.81 6.74
N LEU A 47 -3.94 5.64 6.92
CA LEU A 47 -4.70 6.23 5.82
C LEU A 47 -3.88 7.30 5.08
N ALA A 48 -3.04 8.04 5.79
CA ALA A 48 -2.20 9.09 5.23
C ALA A 48 -1.17 8.54 4.23
N PHE A 49 -0.70 7.30 4.39
CA PHE A 49 0.10 6.63 3.36
C PHE A 49 -0.61 6.66 2.01
N TRP A 50 -1.88 6.24 1.98
CA TRP A 50 -2.67 6.15 0.76
C TRP A 50 -3.05 7.51 0.18
N GLN A 51 -3.37 8.49 1.04
CA GLN A 51 -3.60 9.87 0.60
C GLN A 51 -2.35 10.47 -0.05
N MET A 52 -1.18 10.24 0.56
CA MET A 52 0.08 10.71 0.00
C MET A 52 0.45 9.96 -1.28
N HIS A 53 0.23 8.65 -1.34
CA HIS A 53 0.38 7.83 -2.54
C HIS A 53 -0.41 8.42 -3.72
N ASP A 54 -1.71 8.67 -3.52
CA ASP A 54 -2.57 9.21 -4.58
C ASP A 54 -2.09 10.58 -5.06
N LEU A 55 -1.71 11.45 -4.14
CA LEU A 55 -1.22 12.79 -4.45
C LEU A 55 0.11 12.77 -5.22
N LEU A 56 1.04 11.89 -4.84
CA LEU A 56 2.33 11.71 -5.52
C LEU A 56 2.15 11.18 -6.95
N PHE A 57 1.18 10.29 -7.18
CA PHE A 57 0.84 9.80 -8.52
C PHE A 57 0.12 10.85 -9.36
N GLU A 58 -0.80 11.61 -8.77
CA GLU A 58 -1.52 12.69 -9.45
C GLU A 58 -0.56 13.79 -9.92
N ARG A 59 0.43 14.13 -9.09
CA ARG A 59 1.38 15.24 -9.32
C ARG A 59 2.77 14.76 -9.73
N GLN A 60 2.88 13.56 -10.29
CA GLN A 60 4.16 12.88 -10.56
C GLN A 60 5.15 13.72 -11.39
N ASN A 61 4.66 14.47 -12.38
CA ASN A 61 5.48 15.37 -13.19
C ASN A 61 6.18 16.46 -12.37
N GLN A 62 5.48 17.04 -11.39
CA GLN A 62 6.03 18.05 -10.50
C GLN A 62 7.02 17.41 -9.52
N LEU A 63 6.67 16.24 -8.98
CA LEU A 63 7.52 15.48 -8.07
C LEU A 63 8.90 15.18 -8.67
N TRP A 64 8.93 14.82 -9.96
CA TRP A 64 10.17 14.51 -10.68
C TRP A 64 11.11 15.68 -10.88
N GLN A 65 10.59 16.91 -10.82
CA GLN A 65 11.37 18.14 -10.98
C GLN A 65 11.64 18.83 -9.65
N GLY A 66 10.91 18.47 -8.59
CA GLY A 66 11.05 19.07 -7.26
C GLY A 66 12.14 18.46 -6.40
N ASP A 67 12.05 18.77 -5.11
CA ASP A 67 12.88 18.28 -4.02
C ASP A 67 12.01 17.71 -2.89
N ASP A 68 12.63 17.35 -1.76
CA ASP A 68 11.92 16.75 -0.62
C ASP A 68 10.98 17.76 0.06
N GLU A 69 11.28 19.06 0.00
CA GLU A 69 10.41 20.12 0.53
C GLU A 69 9.07 20.19 -0.19
N LEU A 70 9.07 19.98 -1.52
CA LEU A 70 7.83 19.90 -2.29
C LEU A 70 6.93 18.78 -1.77
N ALA A 71 7.50 17.61 -1.48
CA ALA A 71 6.74 16.48 -0.95
C ALA A 71 6.25 16.73 0.49
N ILE A 72 7.05 17.42 1.31
CA ILE A 72 6.65 17.85 2.67
C ILE A 72 5.51 18.87 2.60
N ALA A 73 5.56 19.82 1.68
CA ALA A 73 4.49 20.80 1.47
C ALA A 73 3.17 20.12 1.09
N TRP A 74 3.22 19.13 0.19
CA TRP A 74 2.07 18.32 -0.18
C TRP A 74 1.51 17.49 0.98
N ALA A 75 2.36 16.98 1.86
CA ALA A 75 1.92 16.33 3.10
C ALA A 75 1.14 17.33 3.99
N GLY A 76 1.57 18.59 4.06
CA GLY A 76 0.83 19.66 4.73
C GLY A 76 -0.55 19.94 4.10
N GLU A 77 -0.67 19.88 2.77
CA GLU A 77 -1.97 20.06 2.08
C GLU A 77 -3.00 19.00 2.48
N ILE A 78 -2.55 17.79 2.81
CA ILE A 78 -3.42 16.70 3.29
C ILE A 78 -3.51 16.63 4.83
N GLY A 79 -3.06 17.70 5.51
CA GLY A 79 -3.23 17.87 6.96
C GLY A 79 -2.21 17.14 7.83
N LEU A 80 -1.04 16.77 7.28
CA LEU A 80 0.03 16.13 8.04
C LEU A 80 0.99 17.15 8.65
N GLU A 81 1.61 16.77 9.76
CA GLU A 81 2.57 17.61 10.48
C GLU A 81 3.89 17.67 9.70
N THR A 82 4.21 18.85 9.15
CA THR A 82 5.35 19.04 8.24
C THR A 82 6.71 18.86 8.93
N ASP A 83 6.81 19.21 10.21
CA ASP A 83 8.05 19.00 10.98
C ASP A 83 8.30 17.51 11.23
N ALA A 84 7.25 16.75 11.54
CA ALA A 84 7.33 15.30 11.66
C ALA A 84 7.70 14.64 10.32
N MET A 85 7.19 15.16 9.20
CA MET A 85 7.61 14.72 7.86
C MET A 85 9.10 14.96 7.64
N ARG A 86 9.60 16.17 7.91
CA ARG A 86 11.01 16.54 7.74
C ARG A 86 11.93 15.64 8.58
N THR A 87 11.59 15.42 9.85
CA THR A 87 12.33 14.50 10.72
C THR A 87 12.34 13.08 10.17
N CYS A 88 11.19 12.59 9.72
CA CYS A 88 11.08 11.24 9.17
C CYS A 88 11.84 11.08 7.85
N MET A 89 11.74 12.04 6.92
CA MET A 89 12.40 11.94 5.61
C MET A 89 13.93 12.01 5.73
N ALA A 90 14.45 12.61 6.81
CA ALA A 90 15.87 12.63 7.15
C ALA A 90 16.34 11.38 7.93
N ASP A 91 15.45 10.53 8.40
CA ASP A 91 15.76 9.34 9.20
C ASP A 91 16.39 8.23 8.32
N PRO A 92 17.65 7.82 8.56
CA PRO A 92 18.32 6.77 7.80
C PRO A 92 17.58 5.42 7.85
N SER A 93 16.82 5.14 8.91
CA SER A 93 16.05 3.90 9.03
C SER A 93 14.91 3.80 8.00
N VAL A 94 14.37 4.94 7.55
CA VAL A 94 13.36 4.99 6.47
C VAL A 94 14.00 4.58 5.15
N LEU A 95 15.18 5.12 4.86
CA LEU A 95 15.97 4.74 3.67
C LEU A 95 16.30 3.24 3.69
N GLU A 96 16.78 2.72 4.82
CA GLU A 96 17.10 1.31 4.96
C GLU A 96 15.87 0.42 4.75
N LYS A 97 14.71 0.79 5.32
CA LYS A 97 13.45 0.08 5.11
C LYS A 97 13.07 0.03 3.63
N ILE A 98 13.12 1.16 2.93
CA ILE A 98 12.76 1.25 1.50
C ILE A 98 13.70 0.39 0.66
N ASN A 99 15.02 0.49 0.88
CA ASN A 99 16.00 -0.32 0.17
C ASN A 99 15.82 -1.81 0.42
N ARG A 100 15.52 -2.21 1.67
CA ARG A 100 15.25 -3.61 2.01
C ARG A 100 14.03 -4.14 1.26
N ILE A 101 12.95 -3.37 1.19
CA ILE A 101 11.72 -3.76 0.48
C ILE A 101 11.98 -3.85 -1.03
N ASP A 102 12.69 -2.89 -1.61
CA ASP A 102 13.09 -2.93 -3.03
C ASP A 102 13.93 -4.18 -3.34
N GLN A 103 14.92 -4.49 -2.49
CA GLN A 103 15.75 -5.68 -2.67
C GLN A 103 14.93 -6.98 -2.57
N GLN A 104 14.06 -7.10 -1.57
CA GLN A 104 13.16 -8.26 -1.43
C GLN A 104 12.32 -8.47 -2.69
N ARG A 105 11.79 -7.39 -3.27
CA ARG A 105 11.01 -7.44 -4.52
C ARG A 105 11.86 -7.85 -5.71
N ARG A 106 13.10 -7.35 -5.82
CA ARG A 106 14.03 -7.77 -6.87
C ARG A 106 14.38 -9.25 -6.79
N ASP A 107 14.54 -9.77 -5.57
CA ASP A 107 14.82 -11.19 -5.32
C ASP A 107 13.62 -12.07 -5.73
N GLN A 108 12.40 -11.53 -5.65
CA GLN A 108 11.17 -12.15 -6.16
C GLN A 108 10.98 -12.01 -7.67
N GLY A 109 11.92 -11.37 -8.38
CA GLY A 109 11.84 -11.14 -9.82
C GLY A 109 11.09 -9.87 -10.23
N ILE A 110 10.56 -9.09 -9.28
CA ILE A 110 9.89 -7.82 -9.55
C ILE A 110 10.95 -6.75 -9.84
N ARG A 111 11.11 -6.39 -11.12
CA ARG A 111 12.12 -5.41 -11.57
C ARG A 111 11.55 -4.21 -12.31
N LEU A 112 10.32 -4.33 -12.80
CA LEU A 112 9.63 -3.33 -13.59
C LEU A 112 8.40 -2.81 -12.86
N ARG A 113 7.86 -1.71 -13.38
CA ARG A 113 6.60 -1.13 -12.91
C ARG A 113 5.67 -0.83 -14.09
N PRO A 114 4.34 -0.97 -13.91
CA PRO A 114 3.73 -1.68 -12.78
C PRO A 114 4.01 -3.19 -12.88
N SER A 115 4.13 -3.85 -11.73
CA SER A 115 4.14 -5.30 -11.58
C SER A 115 3.30 -5.67 -10.37
N PHE A 116 2.64 -6.82 -10.43
CA PHE A 116 1.66 -7.26 -9.45
C PHE A 116 2.05 -8.65 -8.93
N ASP A 117 2.12 -8.79 -7.60
CA ASP A 117 2.16 -10.10 -6.95
C ASP A 117 0.73 -10.45 -6.52
N ILE A 118 0.15 -11.47 -7.14
CA ILE A 118 -1.18 -11.97 -6.80
C ILE A 118 -0.99 -13.39 -6.27
N ASN A 119 -1.05 -13.53 -4.95
CA ASN A 119 -0.92 -14.80 -4.23
C ASN A 119 0.36 -15.60 -4.58
N GLY A 120 1.49 -14.91 -4.75
CA GLY A 120 2.80 -15.49 -5.06
C GLY A 120 3.08 -15.65 -6.54
N GLN A 121 2.16 -15.22 -7.42
CA GLN A 121 2.35 -15.19 -8.86
C GLN A 121 2.62 -13.75 -9.32
N ILE A 122 3.73 -13.56 -10.04
CA ILE A 122 4.16 -12.26 -10.54
C ILE A 122 3.61 -12.01 -11.94
N PHE A 123 2.94 -10.88 -12.11
CA PHE A 123 2.43 -10.37 -13.38
C PHE A 123 3.12 -9.04 -13.68
N GLU A 124 3.87 -8.97 -14.78
CA GLU A 124 4.59 -7.77 -15.18
C GLU A 124 3.80 -6.93 -16.19
N GLY A 125 3.94 -5.61 -16.09
CA GLY A 125 3.32 -4.66 -17.01
C GLY A 125 1.91 -4.26 -16.62
N ALA A 126 1.40 -3.24 -17.30
CA ALA A 126 0.04 -2.77 -17.10
C ALA A 126 -0.95 -3.76 -17.73
N ILE A 127 -1.58 -4.59 -16.89
CA ILE A 127 -2.65 -5.51 -17.31
C ILE A 127 -4.04 -4.85 -17.17
N PRO A 128 -5.00 -5.19 -18.03
CA PRO A 128 -6.34 -4.62 -17.99
C PRO A 128 -7.11 -5.09 -16.75
N PHE A 129 -8.13 -4.33 -16.34
CA PHE A 129 -8.98 -4.68 -15.20
C PHE A 129 -9.59 -6.08 -15.34
N GLU A 130 -10.00 -6.45 -16.55
CA GLU A 130 -10.64 -7.73 -16.84
C GLU A 130 -9.69 -8.92 -16.60
N ALA A 131 -8.37 -8.71 -16.72
CA ALA A 131 -7.39 -9.72 -16.33
C ALA A 131 -7.35 -9.91 -14.81
N PHE A 132 -7.44 -8.84 -14.03
CA PHE A 132 -7.53 -8.95 -12.56
C PHE A 132 -8.76 -9.72 -12.11
N VAL A 133 -9.93 -9.48 -12.73
CA VAL A 133 -11.16 -10.23 -12.43
C VAL A 133 -10.92 -11.74 -12.56
N GLN A 134 -10.33 -12.17 -13.68
CA GLN A 134 -10.04 -13.59 -13.90
C GLN A 134 -9.03 -14.15 -12.89
N LEU A 135 -8.05 -13.35 -12.49
CA LEU A 135 -7.02 -13.75 -11.52
C LEU A 135 -7.58 -13.85 -10.09
N PHE A 136 -8.52 -13.00 -9.72
CA PHE A 136 -9.19 -13.06 -8.42
C PHE A 136 -10.16 -14.26 -8.34
N ASP A 137 -10.92 -14.52 -9.41
CA ASP A 137 -11.84 -15.67 -9.47
C ASP A 137 -11.11 -17.02 -9.41
N THR A 138 -9.92 -17.12 -10.03
CA THR A 138 -9.14 -18.37 -10.08
C THR A 138 -8.27 -18.62 -8.85
N SER A 139 -7.88 -17.58 -8.12
CA SER A 139 -7.01 -17.70 -6.94
C SER A 139 -7.76 -17.93 -5.62
N TRP A 140 -9.11 -17.88 -5.62
CA TRP A 140 -9.99 -18.07 -4.45
C TRP A 140 -10.09 -19.52 -3.90
N ARG A 141 -9.14 -20.42 -4.21
CA ARG A 141 -9.13 -21.79 -3.66
C ARG A 141 -7.81 -22.15 -2.99
N ARG A 142 -7.60 -21.65 -1.77
CA ARG A 142 -6.83 -22.36 -0.72
C ARG A 142 -7.46 -22.10 0.67
N PRO A 143 -8.35 -22.98 1.16
CA PRO A 143 -9.01 -22.81 2.47
C PRO A 143 -8.10 -23.08 3.69
N GLU A 144 -6.77 -23.01 3.56
CA GLU A 144 -5.86 -23.52 4.60
C GLU A 144 -4.57 -22.69 4.77
N GLN A 145 -4.58 -21.40 4.42
CA GLN A 145 -3.51 -20.49 4.86
C GLN A 145 -4.04 -19.63 6.01
N GLU A 146 -3.82 -20.16 7.21
CA GLU A 146 -3.91 -19.49 8.49
C GLU A 146 -3.47 -18.02 8.39
N ILE A 147 -4.32 -17.11 8.86
CA ILE A 147 -4.09 -15.66 8.87
C ILE A 147 -2.87 -15.39 9.76
N THR A 148 -1.69 -15.34 9.15
CA THR A 148 -0.50 -14.84 9.82
C THR A 148 -0.52 -13.33 9.69
N ALA A 149 -0.91 -12.67 10.79
CA ALA A 149 -0.67 -11.25 10.97
C ALA A 149 0.83 -10.98 10.78
N ARG A 150 1.19 -10.36 9.66
CA ARG A 150 2.54 -9.81 9.46
C ARG A 150 2.40 -8.29 9.48
N ILE A 151 2.76 -7.71 10.62
CA ILE A 151 2.96 -6.27 10.75
C ILE A 151 4.20 -5.91 9.92
N TRP A 152 3.99 -5.57 8.65
CA TRP A 152 4.88 -4.71 7.85
C TRP A 152 4.03 -3.96 6.80
N GLY A 153 3.84 -2.66 7.04
CA GLY A 153 3.28 -1.71 6.06
C GLY A 153 1.76 -1.63 6.03
N PHE A 154 1.21 -0.70 6.82
CA PHE A 154 -0.15 -0.15 6.79
C PHE A 154 -1.21 -0.89 5.95
N ASP A 155 -1.63 -2.03 6.47
CA ASP A 155 -2.84 -2.72 6.04
C ASP A 155 -4.05 -1.81 6.27
N ARG A 156 -4.89 -1.66 5.24
CA ARG A 156 -6.11 -0.83 5.28
C ARG A 156 -7.29 -1.56 5.93
N THR A 157 -7.11 -2.81 6.37
CA THR A 157 -8.17 -3.70 6.84
C THR A 157 -8.16 -3.94 8.36
N VAL A 158 -8.34 -2.88 9.17
CA VAL A 158 -8.82 -3.07 10.55
C VAL A 158 -9.84 -1.98 10.89
N GLN A 159 -11.13 -2.31 10.77
CA GLN A 159 -12.17 -1.71 11.60
C GLN A 159 -12.48 -2.70 12.73
N GLU A 160 -12.49 -2.21 13.97
CA GLU A 160 -12.80 -2.99 15.17
C GLU A 160 -14.19 -3.67 15.08
N PRO A 161 -14.36 -4.88 15.64
CA PRO A 161 -15.66 -5.53 15.66
C PRO A 161 -16.63 -4.79 16.59
N SER A 162 -17.70 -4.27 15.99
CA SER A 162 -18.89 -3.71 16.63
C SER A 162 -19.52 -4.71 17.62
N LYS A 163 -19.60 -4.35 18.90
CA LYS A 163 -20.37 -5.10 19.91
C LYS A 163 -21.89 -4.92 19.69
N ARG A 164 -22.55 -5.94 19.14
CA ARG A 164 -23.97 -6.30 19.31
C ARG A 164 -23.98 -7.83 19.41
N GLY A 165 -24.41 -8.52 20.47
CA GLY A 165 -25.57 -8.35 21.35
C GLY A 165 -26.59 -9.44 20.96
N GLY A 166 -26.81 -10.48 21.77
CA GLY A 166 -27.92 -11.43 21.54
C GLY A 166 -27.79 -12.84 22.15
N THR A 167 -28.53 -13.04 23.24
CA THR A 167 -29.04 -14.28 23.88
C THR A 167 -29.44 -15.46 22.99
N THR A 168 -29.12 -16.68 23.44
CA THR A 168 -29.93 -17.93 23.53
C THR A 168 -29.05 -18.95 24.29
N GLY A 169 -29.45 -19.77 25.27
CA GLY A 169 -30.70 -20.46 25.54
C GLY A 169 -30.42 -21.96 25.46
N ALA A 170 -30.15 -22.66 26.57
CA ALA A 170 -30.18 -24.12 26.62
C ALA A 170 -30.37 -24.64 28.06
N SER A 171 -31.43 -25.43 28.21
CA SER A 171 -31.94 -26.04 29.43
C SER A 171 -31.25 -27.37 29.78
N ARG A 172 -31.10 -27.63 31.09
CA ARG A 172 -31.27 -28.87 31.91
C ARG A 172 -31.17 -30.27 31.26
N PRO A 173 -30.75 -31.31 32.01
CA PRO A 173 -31.46 -31.82 33.22
C PRO A 173 -30.99 -31.27 34.57
#